data_AF-A0A7L8V440-F1
#
_entry.id   AF-A0A7L8V440-F1
#
_cell.length_a   1.000
_cell.length_b   1.000
_cell.length_c   1.000
_cell.angle_alpha   90.00
_cell.angle_beta   90.00
_cell.angle_gamma   90.00
#
_symmetry.space_group_name_H-M   'P 1'
#
loop_
_entity.id
_entity.type
_entity.pdbx_description
1 polymer ?
#
loop_
_entity_poly.entity_id
_entity_poly.type
_entity_poly.pdbx_seq_one_letter_code
_entity_poly.pdbx_strand_id
1 'polypeptide(L)'
;MQRFLTLNKLEFIETFQSELSCKFKGTQNWWTKSLFHFTDILNAVSIINNKHIFSRAKTIEFGLMKNDNANDDVISRTCDEYKQYVRLYFGPSTPTQKNNEGIKPKEQIFNNAHCPIPIMFVFDFKKIFMLDDIKFTDGNLSKNPNIYNNIFDLNRLNFNLIYHRSWFYPEDRDAIINARHSEVLIKDDLSLDNNLRLIATRSEAEKETLIYQLPDELKIKYQNKIYVQPQTGIFINDWLYINKVSIVENQIHIDWHKCSNSLHCESKYYLLIEAKNIHTGTIRKFTQSNWYPTNSTLKINLPMDFNSRQFELSIKIDDIVAYHNLLHI
;
A
#
# COMPACT_ATOMS: atom_id res chain seq x y z
N MET A 1 -27.84 22.53 -5.56
CA MET A 1 -28.52 21.68 -4.55
C MET A 1 -29.85 21.08 -5.06
N GLN A 2 -30.61 21.76 -5.94
CA GLN A 2 -31.89 21.23 -6.49
C GLN A 2 -31.80 20.15 -7.59
N ARG A 3 -30.63 19.90 -8.19
CA ARG A 3 -30.49 19.04 -9.39
C ARG A 3 -30.46 17.53 -9.11
N PHE A 4 -30.37 17.11 -7.84
CA PHE A 4 -30.16 15.71 -7.45
C PHE A 4 -31.38 15.02 -6.84
N LEU A 5 -32.49 15.74 -6.61
CA LEU A 5 -33.66 15.22 -5.88
C LEU A 5 -34.52 14.23 -6.68
N THR A 6 -34.19 13.97 -7.95
CA THR A 6 -34.93 13.05 -8.84
C THR A 6 -34.07 11.94 -9.44
N LEU A 7 -32.75 11.91 -9.16
CA LEU A 7 -31.86 10.92 -9.76
C LEU A 7 -31.91 9.60 -8.99
N ASN A 8 -31.90 8.49 -9.71
CA ASN A 8 -31.62 7.20 -9.07
C ASN A 8 -30.13 7.10 -8.64
N LYS A 9 -29.80 6.13 -7.80
CA LYS A 9 -28.45 5.94 -7.22
C LYS A 9 -27.34 5.94 -8.29
N LEU A 10 -27.58 5.26 -9.41
CA LEU A 10 -26.61 5.15 -10.50
C LEU A 10 -26.40 6.51 -11.18
N GLU A 11 -27.47 7.16 -11.62
CA GLU A 11 -27.42 8.48 -12.26
C GLU A 11 -26.74 9.53 -11.38
N PHE A 12 -27.01 9.49 -10.06
CA PHE A 12 -26.36 10.35 -9.10
C PHE A 12 -24.85 10.12 -9.05
N ILE A 13 -24.41 8.86 -8.87
CA ILE A 13 -22.99 8.51 -8.76
C ILE A 13 -22.23 8.90 -10.04
N GLU A 14 -22.82 8.66 -11.21
CA GLU A 14 -22.18 9.02 -12.48
C GLU A 14 -22.03 10.53 -12.65
N THR A 15 -23.10 11.28 -12.35
CA THR A 15 -23.07 12.74 -12.40
C THR A 15 -22.07 13.29 -11.38
N PHE A 16 -22.13 12.81 -10.15
CA PHE A 16 -21.27 13.23 -9.05
C PHE A 16 -19.79 12.99 -9.37
N GLN A 17 -19.42 11.79 -9.81
CA GLN A 17 -18.03 11.48 -10.14
C GLN A 17 -17.53 12.30 -11.34
N SER A 18 -18.38 12.53 -12.35
CA SER A 18 -18.03 13.37 -13.50
C SER A 18 -17.75 14.81 -13.06
N GLU A 19 -18.63 15.41 -12.27
CA GLU A 19 -18.44 16.74 -11.70
C GLU A 19 -17.20 16.82 -10.80
N LEU A 20 -16.99 15.81 -9.95
CA LEU A 20 -15.81 15.73 -9.09
C LEU A 20 -14.52 15.64 -9.91
N SER A 21 -14.50 14.78 -10.94
CA SER A 21 -13.37 14.65 -11.86
C SER A 21 -13.04 15.99 -12.51
N CYS A 22 -14.03 16.74 -13.00
CA CYS A 22 -13.81 18.03 -13.65
C CYS A 22 -13.18 19.10 -12.73
N LYS A 23 -13.35 18.97 -11.40
CA LYS A 23 -12.76 19.91 -10.42
C LYS A 23 -11.26 19.69 -10.22
N PHE A 24 -10.76 18.47 -10.44
CA PHE A 24 -9.37 18.10 -10.16
C PHE A 24 -8.61 17.76 -11.44
N LYS A 25 -7.29 18.00 -11.44
CA LYS A 25 -6.39 17.73 -12.57
C LYS A 25 -5.30 16.73 -12.15
N GLY A 26 -4.59 16.17 -13.12
CA GLY A 26 -3.46 15.26 -12.87
C GLY A 26 -3.84 14.04 -12.02
N THR A 27 -3.01 13.72 -11.02
CA THR A 27 -3.20 12.55 -10.14
C THR A 27 -4.49 12.63 -9.32
N GLN A 28 -4.87 13.82 -8.84
CA GLN A 28 -6.11 14.02 -8.09
C GLN A 28 -7.35 13.70 -8.92
N ASN A 29 -7.35 14.01 -10.23
CA ASN A 29 -8.45 13.60 -11.14
C ASN A 29 -8.63 12.08 -11.11
N TRP A 30 -7.52 11.34 -11.17
CA TRP A 30 -7.56 9.88 -11.12
C TRP A 30 -8.03 9.35 -9.74
N TRP A 31 -7.71 10.05 -8.65
CA TRP A 31 -8.22 9.72 -7.30
C TRP A 31 -9.74 9.83 -7.21
N THR A 32 -10.37 10.80 -7.90
CA THR A 32 -11.85 10.94 -7.90
C THR A 32 -12.59 9.71 -8.45
N LYS A 33 -11.87 8.84 -9.17
CA LYS A 33 -12.40 7.62 -9.78
C LYS A 33 -12.06 6.37 -8.95
N SER A 34 -11.40 6.56 -7.82
CA SER A 34 -10.68 5.51 -7.11
C SER A 34 -10.95 5.55 -5.61
N LEU A 35 -10.88 4.39 -4.97
CA LEU A 35 -10.83 4.26 -3.51
C LEU A 35 -9.63 3.38 -3.15
N PHE A 36 -9.01 3.65 -2.00
CA PHE A 36 -7.66 3.19 -1.70
C PHE A 36 -7.62 2.35 -0.43
N HIS A 37 -6.97 1.19 -0.48
CA HIS A 37 -6.65 0.38 0.69
C HIS A 37 -5.14 0.12 0.76
N PHE A 38 -4.52 0.66 1.81
CA PHE A 38 -3.08 0.59 2.06
C PHE A 38 -2.76 -0.52 3.06
N THR A 39 -1.85 -1.41 2.71
CA THR A 39 -1.45 -2.53 3.57
C THR A 39 -0.01 -2.97 3.29
N ASP A 40 0.58 -3.77 4.18
CA ASP A 40 1.86 -4.44 3.94
C ASP A 40 1.74 -5.65 2.99
N ILE A 41 2.82 -6.00 2.30
CA ILE A 41 2.88 -7.10 1.33
C ILE A 41 2.43 -8.44 1.89
N LEU A 42 2.73 -8.75 3.16
CA LEU A 42 2.33 -10.02 3.76
C LEU A 42 0.81 -10.13 3.89
N ASN A 43 0.16 -9.02 4.26
CA ASN A 43 -1.30 -8.93 4.25
C ASN A 43 -1.86 -8.90 2.83
N ALA A 44 -1.17 -8.26 1.88
CA ALA A 44 -1.61 -8.23 0.48
C ALA A 44 -1.65 -9.63 -0.13
N VAL A 45 -0.65 -10.48 0.13
CA VAL A 45 -0.66 -11.90 -0.24
C VAL A 45 -1.88 -12.61 0.35
N SER A 46 -2.16 -12.38 1.64
CA SER A 46 -3.34 -12.93 2.32
C SER A 46 -4.66 -12.48 1.65
N ILE A 47 -4.79 -11.19 1.34
CA ILE A 47 -5.96 -10.61 0.65
C ILE A 47 -6.16 -11.24 -0.73
N ILE A 48 -5.10 -11.38 -1.53
CA ILE A 48 -5.17 -11.95 -2.88
C ILE A 48 -5.52 -13.44 -2.81
N ASN A 49 -4.91 -14.19 -1.88
CA ASN A 49 -5.21 -15.61 -1.65
C ASN A 49 -6.68 -15.84 -1.31
N ASN A 50 -7.27 -14.98 -0.48
CA ASN A 50 -8.67 -15.06 -0.09
C ASN A 50 -9.62 -14.36 -1.07
N LYS A 51 -9.09 -13.64 -2.07
CA LYS A 51 -9.86 -12.85 -3.05
C LYS A 51 -10.74 -11.77 -2.40
N HIS A 52 -10.48 -11.43 -1.14
CA HIS A 52 -11.26 -10.49 -0.32
C HIS A 52 -10.35 -9.69 0.60
N ILE A 53 -10.75 -8.44 0.86
CA ILE A 53 -10.29 -7.69 2.04
C ILE A 53 -11.29 -7.97 3.15
N PHE A 54 -10.82 -8.41 4.31
CA PHE A 54 -11.66 -8.61 5.49
C PHE A 54 -11.55 -7.42 6.44
N SER A 55 -12.59 -7.18 7.22
CA SER A 55 -12.57 -6.24 8.33
C SER A 55 -11.51 -6.64 9.36
N ARG A 56 -11.14 -5.71 10.24
CA ARG A 56 -10.17 -5.99 11.29
C ARG A 56 -10.63 -7.14 12.19
N ALA A 57 -11.91 -7.16 12.55
CA ALA A 57 -12.48 -8.23 13.37
C ALA A 57 -12.35 -9.60 12.68
N LYS A 58 -12.77 -9.71 11.41
CA LYS A 58 -12.67 -10.97 10.65
C LYS A 58 -11.22 -11.39 10.38
N THR A 59 -10.32 -10.45 10.12
CA THR A 59 -8.89 -10.79 9.91
C THR A 59 -8.24 -11.38 11.16
N ILE A 60 -8.63 -10.92 12.35
CA ILE A 60 -8.20 -11.49 13.64
C ILE A 60 -8.84 -12.87 13.83
N GLU A 61 -10.16 -12.97 13.65
CA GLU A 61 -10.92 -14.23 13.77
C GLU A 61 -10.33 -15.34 12.90
N PHE A 62 -9.97 -15.02 11.65
CA PHE A 62 -9.43 -15.98 10.68
C PHE A 62 -7.90 -16.14 10.75
N GLY A 63 -7.18 -15.40 11.61
CA GLY A 63 -5.72 -15.45 11.68
C GLY A 63 -5.00 -14.97 10.41
N LEU A 64 -5.64 -14.07 9.66
CA LEU A 64 -5.19 -13.57 8.35
C LEU A 64 -4.32 -12.32 8.45
N MET A 65 -4.32 -11.62 9.60
CA MET A 65 -3.47 -10.45 9.85
C MET A 65 -2.03 -10.92 10.11
N LYS A 66 -1.14 -10.72 9.14
CA LYS A 66 0.27 -11.13 9.23
C LYS A 66 1.19 -9.99 9.69
N ASN A 67 0.85 -8.76 9.34
CA ASN A 67 1.49 -7.55 9.85
C ASN A 67 0.41 -6.56 10.29
N ASP A 68 0.34 -6.25 11.58
CA ASP A 68 -0.54 -5.18 12.08
C ASP A 68 0.17 -3.84 11.93
N ASN A 69 0.08 -3.26 10.73
CA ASN A 69 0.81 -2.07 10.35
C ASN A 69 0.16 -0.75 10.84
N ALA A 70 -0.89 -0.82 11.66
CA ALA A 70 -1.61 0.33 12.19
C ALA A 70 -1.02 0.81 13.53
N ASN A 71 -1.29 2.08 13.90
CA ASN A 71 -0.84 2.64 15.16
C ASN A 71 -1.76 2.19 16.30
N ASP A 72 -1.20 1.58 17.35
CA ASP A 72 -1.94 1.03 18.49
C ASP A 72 -2.86 2.07 19.17
N ASP A 73 -2.43 3.33 19.27
CA ASP A 73 -3.25 4.42 19.86
C ASP A 73 -4.48 4.74 19.01
N VAL A 74 -4.37 4.64 17.69
CA VAL A 74 -5.50 4.88 16.78
C VAL A 74 -6.49 3.71 16.89
N ILE A 75 -5.97 2.48 17.00
CA ILE A 75 -6.79 1.28 17.12
C ILE A 75 -7.56 1.28 18.44
N SER A 76 -6.91 1.64 19.55
CA SER A 76 -7.54 1.69 20.88
C SER A 76 -8.64 2.76 20.97
N ARG A 77 -8.49 3.88 20.27
CA ARG A 77 -9.50 4.95 20.21
C ARG A 77 -10.63 4.70 19.20
N THR A 78 -10.47 3.73 18.31
CA THR A 78 -11.52 3.39 17.34
C THR A 78 -12.55 2.48 18.01
N CYS A 79 -13.82 2.90 17.99
CA CYS A 79 -14.93 2.10 18.51
C CYS A 79 -14.94 0.68 17.90
N ASP A 80 -15.22 -0.32 18.74
CA ASP A 80 -15.22 -1.74 18.32
C ASP A 80 -16.21 -2.03 17.19
N GLU A 81 -17.33 -1.29 17.12
CA GLU A 81 -18.27 -1.39 16.00
C GLU A 81 -17.56 -1.17 14.66
N TYR A 82 -16.66 -0.19 14.57
CA TYR A 82 -16.00 0.15 13.31
C TYR A 82 -14.85 -0.80 12.96
N LYS A 83 -14.41 -1.65 13.89
CA LYS A 83 -13.47 -2.75 13.60
C LYS A 83 -14.13 -3.86 12.78
N GLN A 84 -15.45 -3.87 12.69
CA GLN A 84 -16.25 -4.77 11.84
C GLN A 84 -16.31 -4.32 10.37
N TYR A 85 -15.68 -3.20 10.00
CA TYR A 85 -15.72 -2.66 8.65
C TYR A 85 -14.37 -2.74 7.94
N VAL A 86 -14.40 -3.09 6.65
CA VAL A 86 -13.33 -2.78 5.70
C VAL A 86 -13.33 -1.28 5.45
N ARG A 87 -12.13 -0.68 5.47
CA ARG A 87 -11.93 0.76 5.30
C ARG A 87 -11.21 1.01 3.98
N LEU A 88 -11.83 1.83 3.13
CA LEU A 88 -11.21 2.40 1.94
C LEU A 88 -11.12 3.91 2.10
N TYR A 89 -10.00 4.52 1.72
CA TYR A 89 -9.82 5.96 1.76
C TYR A 89 -10.21 6.60 0.42
N PHE A 90 -10.75 7.82 0.47
CA PHE A 90 -11.04 8.57 -0.76
C PHE A 90 -9.79 8.98 -1.52
N GLY A 91 -8.66 9.17 -0.83
CA GLY A 91 -7.37 9.50 -1.43
C GLY A 91 -6.21 8.78 -0.74
N PRO A 92 -5.09 8.56 -1.44
CA PRO A 92 -3.91 7.90 -0.90
C PRO A 92 -3.03 8.89 -0.11
N SER A 93 -1.88 8.45 0.40
CA SER A 93 -0.92 9.30 1.12
C SER A 93 -1.55 9.98 2.34
N THR A 94 -2.30 9.19 3.11
CA THR A 94 -2.88 9.67 4.36
C THR A 94 -1.77 9.99 5.37
N PRO A 95 -2.03 10.84 6.38
CA PRO A 95 -1.09 11.07 7.47
C PRO A 95 -0.62 9.77 8.15
N THR A 96 -1.52 8.78 8.30
CA THR A 96 -1.17 7.44 8.80
C THR A 96 -0.17 6.74 7.87
N GLN A 97 -0.41 6.75 6.56
CA GLN A 97 0.52 6.18 5.58
C GLN A 97 1.91 6.84 5.67
N LYS A 98 1.98 8.18 5.76
CA LYS A 98 3.26 8.90 5.93
C LYS A 98 4.06 8.43 7.16
N ASN A 99 3.36 8.13 8.25
CA ASN A 99 4.00 7.68 9.48
C ASN A 99 4.39 6.20 9.45
N ASN A 100 3.80 5.37 8.60
CA ASN A 100 3.99 3.92 8.66
C ASN A 100 4.82 3.38 7.48
N GLU A 101 4.78 4.04 6.32
CA GLU A 101 5.34 3.53 5.06
C GLU A 101 6.88 3.42 5.06
N GLY A 102 7.38 2.30 4.54
CA GLY A 102 8.78 2.08 4.15
C GLY A 102 9.62 1.41 5.23
N ILE A 103 10.81 0.92 4.85
CA ILE A 103 11.72 0.20 5.77
C ILE A 103 12.41 1.23 6.65
N LYS A 104 11.99 1.29 7.92
CA LYS A 104 12.48 2.26 8.90
C LYS A 104 13.52 1.64 9.82
N PRO A 105 14.52 2.42 10.26
CA PRO A 105 15.33 2.05 11.42
C PRO A 105 14.42 1.82 12.63
N LYS A 106 14.79 0.88 13.50
CA LYS A 106 13.97 0.46 14.65
C LYS A 106 13.60 1.65 15.55
N GLU A 107 14.50 2.60 15.73
CA GLU A 107 14.29 3.82 16.54
C GLU A 107 13.33 4.85 15.91
N GLN A 108 13.03 4.75 14.62
CA GLN A 108 12.09 5.62 13.90
C GLN A 108 10.68 5.04 13.86
N ILE A 109 10.49 3.81 14.34
CA ILE A 109 9.17 3.17 14.43
C ILE A 109 8.49 3.65 15.72
N PHE A 110 7.33 4.27 15.57
CA PHE A 110 6.54 4.81 16.68
C PHE A 110 5.24 4.00 16.82
N ASN A 111 4.91 3.58 18.05
CA ASN A 111 3.72 2.78 18.38
C ASN A 111 3.49 1.58 17.45
N ASN A 112 4.55 0.82 17.18
CA ASN A 112 4.55 -0.37 16.30
C ASN A 112 4.05 -0.13 14.86
N ALA A 113 3.83 1.12 14.47
CA ALA A 113 3.21 1.48 13.20
C ALA A 113 4.25 1.40 12.07
N HIS A 114 4.34 0.24 11.42
CA HIS A 114 5.34 -0.02 10.40
C HIS A 114 4.77 -0.85 9.23
N CYS A 115 4.86 -0.28 8.03
CA CYS A 115 4.47 -0.89 6.77
C CYS A 115 5.68 -0.89 5.83
N PRO A 116 6.64 -1.81 6.03
CA PRO A 116 7.91 -1.77 5.34
C PRO A 116 7.78 -1.93 3.82
N ILE A 117 6.90 -2.84 3.38
CA ILE A 117 6.67 -3.13 1.96
C ILE A 117 5.20 -2.83 1.63
N PRO A 118 4.86 -1.58 1.33
CA PRO A 118 3.50 -1.13 1.12
C PRO A 118 2.94 -1.60 -0.23
N ILE A 119 1.70 -2.05 -0.18
CA ILE A 119 0.87 -2.39 -1.33
C ILE A 119 -0.41 -1.56 -1.25
N MET A 120 -0.82 -1.00 -2.39
CA MET A 120 -2.07 -0.25 -2.48
C MET A 120 -3.07 -0.99 -3.37
N PHE A 121 -4.19 -1.42 -2.81
CA PHE A 121 -5.33 -1.88 -3.61
C PHE A 121 -6.17 -0.67 -4.02
N VAL A 122 -6.46 -0.57 -5.31
CA VAL A 122 -7.22 0.54 -5.90
C VAL A 122 -8.53 0.02 -6.44
N PHE A 123 -9.63 0.46 -5.84
CA PHE A 123 -10.99 0.05 -6.16
C PHE A 123 -11.68 1.08 -7.05
N ASP A 124 -12.66 0.61 -7.82
CA ASP A 124 -13.51 1.48 -8.62
C ASP A 124 -14.52 2.20 -7.72
N PHE A 125 -14.42 3.53 -7.68
CA PHE A 125 -15.30 4.35 -6.86
C PHE A 125 -16.79 4.07 -7.16
N LYS A 126 -17.20 4.01 -8.43
CA LYS A 126 -18.62 3.82 -8.76
C LYS A 126 -19.10 2.46 -8.30
N LYS A 127 -18.31 1.40 -8.56
CA LYS A 127 -18.70 0.04 -8.19
C LYS A 127 -18.83 -0.14 -6.67
N ILE A 128 -17.91 0.44 -5.90
CA ILE A 128 -18.02 0.42 -4.44
C ILE A 128 -19.27 1.17 -3.97
N PHE A 129 -19.53 2.36 -4.51
CA PHE A 129 -20.71 3.13 -4.12
C PHE A 129 -22.03 2.52 -4.61
N MET A 130 -21.99 1.56 -5.55
CA MET A 130 -23.15 0.78 -5.96
C MET A 130 -23.48 -0.37 -5.02
N LEU A 131 -22.54 -0.82 -4.17
CA LEU A 131 -22.82 -1.83 -3.13
C LEU A 131 -23.89 -1.34 -2.16
N ASP A 132 -24.58 -2.30 -1.54
CA ASP A 132 -25.58 -2.03 -0.51
C ASP A 132 -24.90 -1.80 0.85
N ASP A 133 -25.61 -1.13 1.76
CA ASP A 133 -25.23 -0.90 3.15
C ASP A 133 -23.85 -0.27 3.39
N ILE A 134 -23.32 0.44 2.38
CA ILE A 134 -22.10 1.22 2.54
C ILE A 134 -22.32 2.43 3.45
N LYS A 135 -21.31 2.73 4.27
CA LYS A 135 -21.23 3.98 5.01
C LYS A 135 -19.99 4.76 4.57
N PHE A 136 -19.95 6.06 4.82
CA PHE A 136 -18.74 6.85 4.60
C PHE A 136 -18.65 8.00 5.59
N THR A 137 -17.44 8.50 5.80
CA THR A 137 -17.14 9.53 6.80
C THR A 137 -16.53 10.76 6.16
N ASP A 138 -16.65 11.91 6.83
CA ASP A 138 -15.95 13.15 6.48
C ASP A 138 -14.63 13.36 7.26
N GLY A 139 -14.16 12.33 7.96
CA GLY A 139 -12.90 12.37 8.67
C GLY A 139 -12.54 11.08 9.41
N ASN A 140 -11.56 11.18 10.29
CA ASN A 140 -10.96 10.04 10.98
C ASN A 140 -11.92 9.44 12.02
N LEU A 141 -12.22 8.15 11.92
CA LEU A 141 -13.08 7.41 12.86
C LEU A 141 -12.67 7.53 14.34
N SER A 142 -11.38 7.71 14.64
CA SER A 142 -10.89 7.93 16.02
C SER A 142 -11.18 9.32 16.58
N LYS A 143 -11.68 10.26 15.75
CA LYS A 143 -12.05 11.62 16.12
C LYS A 143 -13.56 11.87 16.07
N ASN A 144 -14.38 10.82 16.06
CA ASN A 144 -15.84 10.88 16.01
C ASN A 144 -16.38 11.74 14.84
N PRO A 145 -16.10 11.35 13.59
CA PRO A 145 -16.53 12.09 12.40
C PRO A 145 -18.03 11.89 12.17
N ASN A 146 -18.61 12.66 11.24
CA ASN A 146 -19.96 12.34 10.79
C ASN A 146 -19.92 11.04 9.97
N ILE A 147 -20.96 10.24 10.11
CA ILE A 147 -21.13 8.99 9.37
C ILE A 147 -22.39 9.10 8.54
N TYR A 148 -22.22 8.91 7.24
CA TYR A 148 -23.27 8.99 6.25
C TYR A 148 -23.56 7.59 5.70
N ASN A 149 -24.83 7.31 5.44
CA ASN A 149 -25.31 6.09 4.79
C ASN A 149 -26.16 6.39 3.55
N ASN A 150 -26.49 7.66 3.30
CA ASN A 150 -27.19 8.11 2.11
C ASN A 150 -26.17 8.60 1.07
N ILE A 151 -26.22 8.03 -0.12
CA ILE A 151 -25.31 8.36 -1.22
C ILE A 151 -25.29 9.87 -1.55
N PHE A 152 -26.43 10.56 -1.42
CA PHE A 152 -26.52 12.00 -1.72
C PHE A 152 -25.68 12.87 -0.78
N ASP A 153 -25.35 12.36 0.41
CA ASP A 153 -24.49 13.05 1.37
C ASP A 153 -23.02 13.12 0.94
N LEU A 154 -22.63 12.47 -0.17
CA LEU A 154 -21.35 12.71 -0.83
C LEU A 154 -21.14 14.21 -1.13
N ASN A 155 -22.21 14.97 -1.37
CA ASN A 155 -22.12 16.42 -1.57
C ASN A 155 -21.72 17.20 -0.32
N ARG A 156 -21.77 16.59 0.88
CA ARG A 156 -21.35 17.23 2.13
C ARG A 156 -19.85 17.13 2.37
N LEU A 157 -19.18 16.19 1.70
CA LEU A 157 -17.74 15.98 1.88
C LEU A 157 -16.95 17.11 1.21
N ASN A 158 -15.95 17.62 1.93
CA ASN A 158 -15.06 18.65 1.40
C ASN A 158 -13.88 18.03 0.63
N PHE A 159 -14.12 17.66 -0.62
CA PHE A 159 -13.10 17.03 -1.47
C PHE A 159 -11.86 17.89 -1.73
N ASN A 160 -11.95 19.22 -1.62
CA ASN A 160 -10.78 20.09 -1.71
C ASN A 160 -9.82 19.82 -0.54
N LEU A 161 -10.33 19.59 0.67
CA LEU A 161 -9.51 19.21 1.83
C LEU A 161 -9.06 17.76 1.76
N ILE A 162 -9.94 16.83 1.38
CA ILE A 162 -9.63 15.39 1.21
C ILE A 162 -8.46 15.22 0.24
N TYR A 163 -8.48 15.92 -0.90
CA TYR A 163 -7.46 15.84 -1.94
C TYR A 163 -6.37 16.89 -1.82
N HIS A 164 -6.40 17.79 -0.84
CA HIS A 164 -5.35 18.78 -0.63
C HIS A 164 -3.99 18.08 -0.52
N ARG A 165 -2.96 18.46 -1.28
CA ARG A 165 -1.59 17.91 -1.16
C ARG A 165 -0.49 18.96 -1.13
N SER A 166 -0.84 20.23 -1.23
CA SER A 166 0.08 21.35 -1.12
C SER A 166 0.47 21.61 0.34
N TRP A 167 1.45 22.48 0.53
CA TRP A 167 1.76 23.07 1.82
C TRP A 167 0.55 23.81 2.39
N PHE A 168 0.41 23.81 3.71
CA PHE A 168 -0.67 24.50 4.43
C PHE A 168 -0.14 25.05 5.75
N TYR A 169 -0.81 26.08 6.26
CA TYR A 169 -0.45 26.71 7.53
C TYR A 169 -0.81 25.82 8.73
N PRO A 170 -0.10 25.93 9.87
CA PRO A 170 -0.35 25.14 11.06
C PRO A 170 -1.81 25.17 11.56
N GLU A 171 -2.50 26.30 11.43
CA GLU A 171 -3.90 26.50 11.81
C GLU A 171 -4.88 25.64 11.00
N ASP A 172 -4.59 25.38 9.72
CA ASP A 172 -5.43 24.56 8.83
C ASP A 172 -5.14 23.06 8.99
N ARG A 173 -4.05 22.72 9.69
CA ARG A 173 -3.49 21.37 9.76
C ARG A 173 -4.53 20.35 10.18
N ASP A 174 -5.22 20.59 11.27
CA ASP A 174 -6.12 19.60 11.85
C ASP A 174 -7.35 19.36 10.96
N ALA A 175 -7.87 20.41 10.32
CA ALA A 175 -9.00 20.30 9.40
C ALA A 175 -8.60 19.49 8.15
N ILE A 176 -7.46 19.81 7.54
CA ILE A 176 -6.96 19.12 6.34
C ILE A 176 -6.60 17.65 6.67
N ILE A 177 -5.85 17.42 7.75
CA ILE A 177 -5.44 16.07 8.18
C ILE A 177 -6.65 15.21 8.52
N ASN A 178 -7.66 15.78 9.19
CA ASN A 178 -8.89 15.04 9.48
C ASN A 178 -9.63 14.68 8.20
N ALA A 179 -9.86 15.64 7.30
CA ALA A 179 -10.54 15.40 6.03
C ALA A 179 -9.81 14.35 5.17
N ARG A 180 -8.48 14.35 5.14
CA ARG A 180 -7.68 13.32 4.43
C ARG A 180 -7.90 11.89 4.94
N HIS A 181 -8.45 11.71 6.13
CA HIS A 181 -8.85 10.41 6.69
C HIS A 181 -10.34 10.10 6.48
N SER A 182 -11.03 10.81 5.58
CA SER A 182 -12.37 10.42 5.14
C SER A 182 -12.32 9.05 4.48
N GLU A 183 -13.28 8.20 4.82
CA GLU A 183 -13.29 6.77 4.46
C GLU A 183 -14.65 6.31 3.95
N VAL A 184 -14.64 5.23 3.19
CA VAL A 184 -15.78 4.39 2.88
C VAL A 184 -15.66 3.11 3.70
N LEU A 185 -16.77 2.72 4.32
CA LEU A 185 -16.89 1.59 5.23
C LEU A 185 -17.81 0.54 4.60
N ILE A 186 -17.27 -0.66 4.43
CA ILE A 186 -18.00 -1.84 3.94
C ILE A 186 -18.01 -2.85 5.06
N LYS A 187 -19.18 -3.33 5.45
CA LYS A 187 -19.29 -4.26 6.57
C LYS A 187 -18.63 -5.59 6.21
N ASP A 188 -17.91 -6.17 7.17
CA ASP A 188 -17.37 -7.52 7.16
C ASP A 188 -16.26 -7.80 6.13
N ASP A 189 -16.54 -7.71 4.84
CA ASP A 189 -15.57 -8.00 3.78
C ASP A 189 -15.89 -7.31 2.45
N LEU A 190 -14.88 -7.24 1.60
CA LEU A 190 -14.96 -6.65 0.27
C LEU A 190 -14.26 -7.57 -0.73
N SER A 191 -15.03 -8.11 -1.68
CA SER A 191 -14.49 -8.91 -2.78
C SER A 191 -13.60 -8.08 -3.70
N LEU A 192 -12.47 -8.66 -4.10
CA LEU A 192 -11.61 -8.10 -5.15
C LEU A 192 -12.25 -8.25 -6.53
N ASP A 193 -13.07 -9.28 -6.73
CA ASP A 193 -13.68 -9.55 -8.01
C ASP A 193 -14.72 -8.48 -8.34
N ASN A 194 -14.70 -8.04 -9.60
CA ASN A 194 -15.47 -6.92 -10.14
C ASN A 194 -15.19 -5.53 -9.54
N ASN A 195 -14.71 -5.40 -8.30
CA ASN A 195 -14.48 -4.10 -7.64
C ASN A 195 -13.05 -3.56 -7.82
N LEU A 196 -12.04 -4.43 -7.90
CA LEU A 196 -10.63 -4.07 -7.99
C LEU A 196 -10.25 -3.59 -9.39
N ARG A 197 -9.70 -2.37 -9.47
CA ARG A 197 -9.12 -1.81 -10.71
C ARG A 197 -7.68 -2.28 -10.88
N LEU A 198 -6.85 -2.06 -9.87
CA LEU A 198 -5.43 -2.45 -9.88
C LEU A 198 -4.87 -2.61 -8.48
N ILE A 199 -3.70 -3.24 -8.40
CA ILE A 199 -2.83 -3.33 -7.24
C ILE A 199 -1.56 -2.56 -7.59
N ALA A 200 -1.19 -1.58 -6.78
CA ALA A 200 0.00 -0.79 -7.00
C ALA A 200 1.13 -1.19 -6.05
N THR A 201 2.35 -1.22 -6.56
CA THR A 201 3.60 -1.31 -5.80
C THR A 201 4.45 -0.07 -6.04
N ARG A 202 5.44 0.19 -5.17
CA ARG A 202 6.37 1.31 -5.37
C ARG A 202 7.40 1.02 -6.44
N SER A 203 7.82 -0.24 -6.55
CA SER A 203 8.97 -0.64 -7.34
C SER A 203 8.77 -1.97 -8.07
N GLU A 204 9.66 -2.24 -9.03
CA GLU A 204 9.69 -3.53 -9.75
C GLU A 204 10.04 -4.66 -8.79
N ALA A 205 10.98 -4.44 -7.86
CA ALA A 205 11.36 -5.43 -6.86
C ALA A 205 10.19 -5.85 -5.95
N GLU A 206 9.36 -4.90 -5.52
CA GLU A 206 8.15 -5.21 -4.74
C GLU A 206 7.10 -5.94 -5.57
N LYS A 207 6.93 -5.57 -6.84
CA LYS A 207 6.01 -6.26 -7.76
C LYS A 207 6.44 -7.71 -7.99
N GLU A 208 7.72 -7.93 -8.28
CA GLU A 208 8.29 -9.26 -8.47
C GLU A 208 8.11 -10.11 -7.20
N THR A 209 8.42 -9.55 -6.04
CA THR A 209 8.25 -10.23 -4.75
C THR A 209 6.80 -10.61 -4.49
N LEU A 210 5.87 -9.68 -4.70
CA LEU A 210 4.44 -9.95 -4.53
C LEU A 210 4.00 -11.08 -5.46
N ILE A 211 4.34 -11.01 -6.75
CA ILE A 211 3.98 -12.05 -7.73
C ILE A 211 4.58 -13.39 -7.33
N TYR A 212 5.86 -13.42 -6.95
CA TYR A 212 6.56 -14.65 -6.56
C TYR A 212 5.88 -15.36 -5.38
N GLN A 213 5.38 -14.60 -4.40
CA GLN A 213 4.68 -15.10 -3.22
C GLN A 213 3.25 -15.62 -3.49
N LEU A 214 2.70 -15.38 -4.68
CA LEU A 214 1.37 -15.87 -5.03
C LEU A 214 1.40 -17.31 -5.58
N PRO A 215 0.36 -18.12 -5.33
CA PRO A 215 0.10 -19.36 -6.07
C PRO A 215 -0.08 -19.09 -7.57
N ASP A 216 0.30 -20.06 -8.42
CA ASP A 216 0.31 -19.87 -9.88
C ASP A 216 -1.06 -19.52 -10.48
N GLU A 217 -2.16 -20.09 -9.96
CA GLU A 217 -3.53 -19.71 -10.36
C GLU A 217 -3.78 -18.21 -10.16
N LEU A 218 -3.34 -17.68 -9.01
CA LEU A 218 -3.57 -16.28 -8.64
C LEU A 218 -2.58 -15.34 -9.34
N LYS A 219 -1.36 -15.81 -9.66
CA LYS A 219 -0.46 -15.09 -10.56
C LYS A 219 -1.14 -14.84 -11.90
N ILE A 220 -1.67 -15.88 -12.54
CA ILE A 220 -2.36 -15.76 -13.85
C ILE A 220 -3.52 -14.76 -13.74
N LYS A 221 -4.31 -14.83 -12.66
CA LYS A 221 -5.47 -13.95 -12.45
C LYS A 221 -5.10 -12.48 -12.19
N TYR A 222 -4.08 -12.21 -11.38
CA TYR A 222 -3.81 -10.87 -10.85
C TYR A 222 -2.54 -10.19 -11.36
N GLN A 223 -1.58 -10.89 -11.97
CA GLN A 223 -0.32 -10.28 -12.43
C GLN A 223 -0.52 -9.09 -13.36
N ASN A 224 -1.52 -9.16 -14.25
CA ASN A 224 -1.88 -8.10 -15.19
C ASN A 224 -2.63 -6.93 -14.53
N LYS A 225 -2.96 -7.05 -13.24
CA LYS A 225 -3.50 -5.97 -12.41
C LYS A 225 -2.46 -5.37 -11.46
N ILE A 226 -1.24 -5.92 -11.39
CA ILE A 226 -0.17 -5.43 -10.51
C ILE A 226 0.75 -4.49 -11.31
N TYR A 227 0.78 -3.22 -10.91
CA TYR A 227 1.53 -2.18 -11.60
C TYR A 227 2.47 -1.44 -10.64
N VAL A 228 3.64 -1.08 -11.16
CA VAL A 228 4.58 -0.19 -10.47
C VAL A 228 4.11 1.25 -10.67
N GLN A 229 3.81 1.97 -9.58
CA GLN A 229 3.21 3.31 -9.63
C GLN A 229 3.93 4.33 -8.72
N PRO A 230 5.24 4.58 -8.88
CA PRO A 230 6.00 5.45 -7.99
C PRO A 230 5.62 6.94 -8.07
N GLN A 231 5.10 7.41 -9.22
CA GLN A 231 4.92 8.84 -9.52
C GLN A 231 3.47 9.33 -9.46
N THR A 232 2.53 8.52 -8.96
CA THR A 232 1.11 8.86 -8.94
C THR A 232 0.65 9.56 -7.65
N GLY A 233 1.57 9.82 -6.73
CA GLY A 233 1.27 10.33 -5.38
C GLY A 233 0.55 9.31 -4.48
N ILE A 234 0.54 8.03 -4.88
CA ILE A 234 -0.02 6.93 -4.09
C ILE A 234 0.88 6.60 -2.90
N PHE A 235 2.19 6.66 -3.09
CA PHE A 235 3.21 6.33 -2.08
C PHE A 235 4.00 7.57 -1.70
N ILE A 236 4.56 7.54 -0.49
CA ILE A 236 5.31 8.64 0.10
C ILE A 236 6.78 8.57 -0.32
N ASN A 237 7.35 7.37 -0.40
CA ASN A 237 8.74 7.12 -0.82
C ASN A 237 9.79 7.88 0.02
N ASP A 238 9.61 7.95 1.34
CA ASP A 238 10.57 8.67 2.22
C ASP A 238 11.73 7.80 2.71
N TRP A 239 11.57 6.47 2.67
CA TRP A 239 12.46 5.52 3.33
C TRP A 239 13.15 4.58 2.35
N LEU A 240 14.07 3.77 2.86
CA LEU A 240 14.82 2.79 2.10
C LEU A 240 13.88 1.72 1.52
N TYR A 241 14.08 1.38 0.25
CA TYR A 241 13.52 0.19 -0.38
C TYR A 241 14.35 -0.22 -1.60
N ILE A 242 14.12 -1.43 -2.13
CA ILE A 242 14.76 -1.89 -3.35
C ILE A 242 13.92 -1.43 -4.54
N ASN A 243 14.53 -0.67 -5.45
CA ASN A 243 13.86 -0.22 -6.66
C ASN A 243 13.75 -1.35 -7.69
N LYS A 244 14.87 -2.04 -7.93
CA LYS A 244 14.97 -3.09 -8.93
C LYS A 244 16.10 -4.05 -8.59
N VAL A 245 15.91 -5.32 -8.93
CA VAL A 245 16.99 -6.32 -8.99
C VAL A 245 17.11 -6.79 -10.43
N SER A 246 18.33 -6.91 -10.93
CA SER A 246 18.58 -7.43 -12.28
C SER A 246 19.87 -8.22 -12.32
N ILE A 247 19.93 -9.19 -13.23
CA ILE A 247 21.18 -9.87 -13.56
C ILE A 247 21.74 -9.23 -14.83
N VAL A 248 23.01 -8.83 -14.76
CA VAL A 248 23.77 -8.35 -15.91
C VAL A 248 25.05 -9.17 -15.98
N GLU A 249 25.23 -9.88 -17.09
CA GLU A 249 26.32 -10.85 -17.28
C GLU A 249 26.30 -11.92 -16.17
N ASN A 250 27.18 -11.78 -15.17
CA ASN A 250 27.27 -12.68 -14.02
C ASN A 250 27.24 -11.91 -12.69
N GLN A 251 26.54 -10.77 -12.66
CA GLN A 251 26.41 -9.92 -11.50
C GLN A 251 24.95 -9.71 -11.13
N ILE A 252 24.63 -9.81 -9.85
CA ILE A 252 23.39 -9.28 -9.29
C ILE A 252 23.60 -7.77 -9.12
N HIS A 253 22.74 -6.99 -9.78
CA HIS A 253 22.63 -5.55 -9.59
C HIS A 253 21.39 -5.29 -8.73
N ILE A 254 21.58 -4.57 -7.61
CA ILE A 254 20.51 -4.17 -6.70
C ILE A 254 20.47 -2.65 -6.70
N ASP A 255 19.41 -2.10 -7.26
CA ASP A 255 19.16 -0.66 -7.29
C ASP A 255 18.32 -0.26 -6.08
N TRP A 256 18.80 0.73 -5.33
CA TRP A 256 18.21 1.19 -4.09
C TRP A 256 17.48 2.52 -4.29
N HIS A 257 16.31 2.64 -3.69
CA HIS A 257 15.76 3.94 -3.33
C HIS A 257 16.30 4.34 -1.96
N LYS A 258 16.99 5.48 -1.88
CA LYS A 258 17.60 5.99 -0.64
C LYS A 258 16.58 6.79 0.18
N CYS A 259 16.79 6.86 1.49
CA CYS A 259 15.95 7.69 2.36
C CYS A 259 16.03 9.16 1.93
N SER A 260 14.91 9.89 1.99
CA SER A 260 14.84 11.33 1.72
C SER A 260 15.79 12.13 2.63
N ASN A 261 16.01 11.64 3.86
CA ASN A 261 17.03 12.16 4.77
C ASN A 261 17.96 11.01 5.22
N SER A 262 19.18 11.00 4.70
CA SER A 262 20.14 9.92 4.96
C SER A 262 20.60 9.86 6.41
N LEU A 263 20.58 10.98 7.15
CA LEU A 263 20.98 11.04 8.57
C LEU A 263 20.13 10.13 9.45
N HIS A 264 18.87 9.86 9.07
CA HIS A 264 18.03 8.94 9.81
C HIS A 264 18.39 7.47 9.54
N CYS A 265 19.05 7.17 8.42
CA CYS A 265 19.20 5.81 7.90
C CYS A 265 20.65 5.31 7.87
N GLU A 266 21.63 6.22 7.91
CA GLU A 266 23.04 5.89 7.81
C GLU A 266 23.52 4.97 8.95
N SER A 267 24.12 3.85 8.56
CA SER A 267 24.66 2.84 9.47
C SER A 267 23.66 2.26 10.46
N LYS A 268 22.36 2.24 10.10
CA LYS A 268 21.28 1.79 10.98
C LYS A 268 20.73 0.39 10.71
N TYR A 269 21.07 -0.20 9.57
CA TYR A 269 20.46 -1.47 9.15
C TYR A 269 21.42 -2.64 9.24
N TYR A 270 20.86 -3.83 9.25
CA TYR A 270 21.54 -5.08 8.93
C TYR A 270 21.11 -5.55 7.54
N LEU A 271 22.05 -5.74 6.62
CA LEU A 271 21.77 -6.31 5.30
C LEU A 271 22.10 -7.80 5.28
N LEU A 272 21.18 -8.63 4.80
CA LEU A 272 21.41 -10.02 4.47
C LEU A 272 20.95 -10.30 3.04
N ILE A 273 21.85 -10.81 2.20
CA ILE A 273 21.55 -11.29 0.86
C ILE A 273 21.82 -12.78 0.84
N GLU A 274 20.83 -13.56 0.47
CA GLU A 274 20.90 -15.02 0.40
C GLU A 274 20.53 -15.50 -1.01
N ALA A 275 21.44 -16.23 -1.65
CA ALA A 275 21.20 -16.87 -2.93
C ALA A 275 21.26 -18.39 -2.75
N LYS A 276 20.21 -19.10 -3.15
CA LYS A 276 20.09 -20.55 -3.06
C LYS A 276 19.96 -21.16 -4.45
N ASN A 277 20.95 -21.97 -4.83
CA ASN A 277 20.88 -22.75 -6.06
C ASN A 277 19.79 -23.82 -5.92
N ILE A 278 18.77 -23.81 -6.78
CA ILE A 278 17.63 -24.73 -6.64
C ILE A 278 17.99 -26.19 -6.97
N HIS A 279 19.04 -26.41 -7.75
CA HIS A 279 19.43 -27.74 -8.22
C HIS A 279 20.37 -28.43 -7.23
N THR A 280 21.35 -27.69 -6.70
CA THR A 280 22.34 -28.25 -5.77
C THR A 280 21.96 -28.05 -4.31
N GLY A 281 21.01 -27.15 -4.03
CA GLY A 281 20.68 -26.71 -2.67
C GLY A 281 21.76 -25.82 -2.04
N THR A 282 22.83 -25.47 -2.76
CA THR A 282 23.92 -24.63 -2.24
C THR A 282 23.40 -23.24 -1.90
N ILE A 283 23.71 -22.76 -0.70
CA ILE A 283 23.34 -21.42 -0.23
C ILE A 283 24.60 -20.55 -0.10
N ARG A 284 24.55 -19.34 -0.64
CA ARG A 284 25.55 -18.29 -0.45
C ARG A 284 24.91 -17.12 0.28
N LYS A 285 25.61 -16.59 1.28
CA LYS A 285 25.14 -15.45 2.07
C LYS A 285 26.16 -14.32 2.02
N PHE A 286 25.66 -13.10 1.93
CA PHE A 286 26.41 -11.87 2.16
C PHE A 286 25.70 -11.10 3.28
N THR A 287 26.45 -10.66 4.27
CA THR A 287 25.90 -9.96 5.44
C THR A 287 26.70 -8.72 5.76
N GLN A 288 26.02 -7.65 6.14
CA GLN A 288 26.67 -6.42 6.59
C GLN A 288 25.88 -5.79 7.73
N SER A 289 26.54 -5.57 8.87
CA SER A 289 25.98 -4.84 10.01
C SER A 289 26.29 -3.35 9.90
N ASN A 290 25.50 -2.51 10.58
CA ASN A 290 25.63 -1.04 10.54
C ASN A 290 25.70 -0.53 9.10
N TRP A 291 24.77 -1.02 8.28
CA TRP A 291 24.75 -0.84 6.84
C TRP A 291 23.78 0.26 6.41
N TYR A 292 24.14 0.91 5.30
CA TYR A 292 23.30 1.74 4.47
C TYR A 292 23.94 1.82 3.06
N PRO A 293 23.17 1.86 1.95
CA PRO A 293 23.76 1.88 0.61
C PRO A 293 24.51 3.19 0.35
N THR A 294 25.84 3.09 0.16
CA THR A 294 26.69 4.23 -0.22
C THR A 294 26.40 4.69 -1.65
N ASN A 295 26.22 3.76 -2.58
CA ASN A 295 25.85 4.00 -3.97
C ASN A 295 24.39 3.61 -4.24
N SER A 296 23.80 4.17 -5.30
CA SER A 296 22.43 3.82 -5.71
C SER A 296 22.32 2.38 -6.23
N THR A 297 23.43 1.79 -6.68
CA THR A 297 23.47 0.40 -7.15
C THR A 297 24.56 -0.37 -6.41
N LEU A 298 24.20 -1.52 -5.85
CA LEU A 298 25.15 -2.53 -5.34
C LEU A 298 25.32 -3.61 -6.40
N LYS A 299 26.57 -3.96 -6.72
CA LYS A 299 26.91 -5.02 -7.68
C LYS A 299 27.59 -6.16 -6.94
N ILE A 300 27.11 -7.39 -7.15
CA ILE A 300 27.63 -8.59 -6.50
C ILE A 300 27.91 -9.62 -7.58
N ASN A 301 29.17 -10.07 -7.67
CA ASN A 301 29.54 -11.16 -8.56
C ASN A 301 28.88 -12.46 -8.11
N LEU A 302 28.21 -13.14 -9.05
CA LEU A 302 27.72 -14.49 -8.83
C LEU A 302 28.89 -15.46 -8.93
N PRO A 303 29.05 -16.38 -7.97
CA PRO A 303 30.04 -17.43 -8.07
C PRO A 303 29.65 -18.45 -9.15
N MET A 304 30.64 -19.17 -9.69
CA MET A 304 30.47 -20.06 -10.85
C MET A 304 29.40 -21.14 -10.67
N ASP A 305 29.12 -21.56 -9.44
CA ASP A 305 28.06 -22.51 -9.09
C ASP A 305 26.64 -21.99 -9.38
N PHE A 306 26.48 -20.70 -9.66
CA PHE A 306 25.21 -20.06 -10.05
C PHE A 306 25.10 -19.79 -11.55
N ASN A 307 26.18 -19.94 -12.32
CA ASN A 307 26.21 -19.66 -13.76
C ASN A 307 25.22 -20.56 -14.53
N SER A 308 24.38 -19.94 -15.37
CA SER A 308 23.41 -20.62 -16.25
C SER A 308 22.40 -21.53 -15.51
N ARG A 309 22.06 -21.20 -14.25
CA ARG A 309 21.11 -21.95 -13.44
C ARG A 309 20.07 -21.02 -12.83
N GLN A 310 18.89 -21.58 -12.55
CA GLN A 310 17.91 -20.91 -11.71
C GLN A 310 18.36 -20.92 -10.25
N PHE A 311 18.13 -19.81 -9.56
CA PHE A 311 18.41 -19.68 -8.13
C PHE A 311 17.38 -18.78 -7.46
N GLU A 312 17.09 -19.07 -6.20
CA GLU A 312 16.24 -18.25 -5.37
C GLU A 312 17.09 -17.16 -4.71
N LEU A 313 16.69 -15.90 -4.84
CA LEU A 313 17.36 -14.76 -4.23
C LEU A 313 16.42 -14.13 -3.19
N SER A 314 16.90 -14.02 -1.95
CA SER A 314 16.24 -13.29 -0.88
C SER A 314 17.15 -12.16 -0.38
N ILE A 315 16.62 -10.94 -0.31
CA ILE A 315 17.31 -9.78 0.25
C ILE A 315 16.50 -9.31 1.45
N LYS A 316 17.14 -9.28 2.61
CA LYS A 316 16.56 -8.83 3.87
C LYS A 316 17.28 -7.59 4.39
N ILE A 317 16.49 -6.64 4.87
CA ILE A 317 16.96 -5.47 5.62
C ILE A 317 16.40 -5.63 7.04
N ASP A 318 17.29 -5.75 8.01
CA ASP A 318 16.99 -6.30 9.33
C ASP A 318 16.27 -7.66 9.19
N ASP A 319 15.05 -7.75 9.73
CA ASP A 319 14.22 -8.95 9.68
C ASP A 319 13.20 -8.93 8.53
N ILE A 320 13.20 -7.87 7.71
CA ILE A 320 12.20 -7.62 6.65
C ILE A 320 12.70 -8.18 5.33
N VAL A 321 11.88 -9.01 4.67
CA VAL A 321 12.12 -9.46 3.29
C VAL A 321 11.80 -8.32 2.33
N ALA A 322 12.84 -7.62 1.89
CA ALA A 322 12.74 -6.49 0.96
C ALA A 322 12.65 -6.95 -0.51
N TYR A 323 13.19 -8.13 -0.82
CA TYR A 323 13.05 -8.75 -2.13
C TYR A 323 13.10 -10.28 -2.00
N HIS A 324 12.27 -10.97 -2.78
CA HIS A 324 12.33 -12.42 -2.89
C HIS A 324 11.82 -12.87 -4.25
N ASN A 325 12.67 -13.54 -5.04
CA ASN A 325 12.27 -14.05 -6.35
C ASN A 325 13.12 -15.26 -6.77
N LEU A 326 12.64 -16.00 -7.77
CA LEU A 326 13.41 -16.96 -8.53
C LEU A 326 14.03 -16.26 -9.75
N LEU A 327 15.35 -16.23 -9.80
CA LEU A 327 16.11 -15.61 -10.88
C LEU A 327 16.74 -16.66 -11.80
N HIS A 328 17.00 -16.26 -13.04
CA HIS A 328 17.71 -17.03 -14.05
C HIS A 328 18.76 -16.15 -14.72
N ILE A 329 19.91 -16.74 -15.04
CA ILE A 329 21.00 -16.11 -15.80
C ILE A 329 20.86 -16.49 -17.26
#